data_AF-A0A6F9ZX30-F1
#
_entry.id   AF-A0A6F9ZX30-F1
#
_cell.length_a   1.000
_cell.length_b   1.000
_cell.length_c   1.000
_cell.angle_alpha   90.00
_cell.angle_beta   90.00
_cell.angle_gamma   90.00
#
_symmetry.space_group_name_H-M   'P 1'
#
loop_
_entity.id
_entity.type
_entity.pdbx_description
1 polymer ?
#
loop_
_entity_poly.entity_id
_entity_poly.type
_entity_poly.pdbx_seq_one_letter_code
_entity_poly.pdbx_strand_id
1 'polypeptide(L)'
;KEVVKILSEDYGMCNRDIARRLGLTDAAVSQYLAEKRGKGFELDEKIYTMVRESADRIFRGLSSIDSEVCKICNEIKRRMGEKK
;
A
#
# COMPACT_ATOMS: atom_id res chain seq x y z
N LYS A 1 1.65 -3.06 -3.58
CA LYS A 1 0.55 -3.68 -4.35
C LYS A 1 -0.78 -3.49 -3.60
N GLU A 2 -0.83 -3.81 -2.31
CA GLU A 2 -2.08 -3.87 -1.54
C GLU A 2 -2.71 -2.49 -1.34
N VAL A 3 -1.91 -1.43 -1.12
CA VAL A 3 -2.42 -0.05 -1.12
C VAL A 3 -3.14 0.29 -2.44
N VAL A 4 -2.56 -0.11 -3.59
CA VAL A 4 -3.15 0.14 -4.92
C VAL A 4 -4.47 -0.63 -5.08
N LYS A 5 -4.52 -1.91 -4.66
CA LYS A 5 -5.74 -2.71 -4.71
C LYS A 5 -6.85 -2.09 -3.87
N ILE A 6 -6.56 -1.72 -2.63
CA ILE A 6 -7.55 -1.12 -1.72
C ILE A 6 -8.08 0.20 -2.30
N LEU A 7 -7.21 1.08 -2.81
CA LEU A 7 -7.66 2.34 -3.44
C LEU A 7 -8.54 2.11 -4.67
N SER A 8 -8.30 1.04 -5.43
CA SER A 8 -9.10 0.70 -6.61
C SER A 8 -10.42 -0.01 -6.27
N GLU A 9 -10.37 -1.00 -5.38
CA GLU A 9 -11.48 -1.91 -5.08
C GLU A 9 -12.42 -1.35 -4.00
N ASP A 10 -11.87 -0.84 -2.89
CA ASP A 10 -12.67 -0.32 -1.77
C ASP A 10 -13.11 1.13 -2.01
N TYR A 11 -12.25 1.95 -2.63
CA TYR A 11 -12.50 3.39 -2.84
C TYR A 11 -12.87 3.75 -4.28
N GLY A 12 -12.87 2.79 -5.21
CA GLY A 12 -13.29 3.00 -6.60
C GLY A 12 -12.44 3.99 -7.39
N MET A 13 -11.20 4.26 -6.97
CA MET A 13 -10.34 5.21 -7.67
C MET A 13 -9.88 4.66 -9.02
N CYS A 14 -9.81 5.53 -10.04
CA CYS A 14 -9.25 5.14 -11.33
C CYS A 14 -7.71 5.10 -11.29
N ASN A 15 -7.09 4.36 -12.22
CA ASN A 15 -5.63 4.21 -12.27
C ASN A 15 -4.88 5.55 -12.28
N ARG A 16 -5.41 6.53 -13.01
CA ARG A 16 -4.79 7.86 -13.15
C ARG A 16 -4.74 8.60 -11.82
N ASP A 17 -5.82 8.55 -11.05
CA ASP A 17 -5.90 9.21 -9.76
C ASP A 17 -4.99 8.53 -8.74
N ILE A 18 -4.97 7.19 -8.74
CA ILE A 18 -4.05 6.40 -7.91
C ILE A 18 -2.60 6.73 -8.26
N ALA A 19 -2.25 6.74 -9.55
CA ALA A 19 -0.91 7.05 -10.04
C ALA A 19 -0.45 8.44 -9.57
N ARG A 20 -1.30 9.46 -9.74
CA ARG A 20 -1.02 10.82 -9.30
C ARG A 20 -0.82 10.90 -7.79
N ARG A 21 -1.65 10.19 -7.03
CA ARG A 21 -1.65 10.25 -5.56
C ARG A 21 -0.48 9.51 -4.92
N LEU A 22 0.00 8.45 -5.59
CA LEU A 22 1.12 7.63 -5.14
C LEU A 22 2.46 8.02 -5.78
N GLY A 23 2.49 9.00 -6.68
CA GLY A 23 3.70 9.36 -7.43
C GLY A 23 4.18 8.25 -8.37
N LEU A 24 3.25 7.45 -8.91
CA LEU A 24 3.53 6.33 -9.80
C LEU A 24 3.09 6.64 -11.24
N THR A 25 3.44 5.76 -12.18
CA THR A 25 2.89 5.78 -13.54
C THR A 25 1.61 4.94 -13.63
N ASP A 26 0.71 5.27 -14.55
CA ASP A 26 -0.51 4.49 -14.81
C ASP A 26 -0.19 3.02 -15.15
N ALA A 27 0.88 2.81 -15.91
CA ALA A 27 1.41 1.48 -16.24
C ALA A 27 1.85 0.70 -14.99
N ALA A 28 2.47 1.36 -14.00
CA ALA A 28 2.85 0.71 -12.74
C ALA A 28 1.60 0.28 -11.94
N VAL A 29 0.58 1.14 -11.88
CA VAL A 29 -0.71 0.83 -11.23
C VAL A 29 -1.37 -0.38 -11.89
N SER A 30 -1.49 -0.37 -13.22
CA SER A 30 -2.01 -1.50 -14.00
C SER A 30 -1.26 -2.80 -13.74
N GLN A 31 0.07 -2.75 -13.63
CA GLN A 31 0.89 -3.93 -13.31
C GLN A 31 0.66 -4.46 -11.89
N TYR A 32 0.41 -3.59 -10.91
CA TYR A 32 0.06 -4.03 -9.55
C TYR A 32 -1.33 -4.67 -9.50
N LEU A 33 -2.32 -4.10 -10.21
CA LEU A 33 -3.68 -4.65 -10.29
C LEU A 33 -3.73 -5.98 -11.05
N ALA A 34 -2.99 -6.09 -12.15
CA ALA A 34 -2.81 -7.35 -12.89
C ALA A 34 -1.92 -8.37 -12.17
N GLU A 35 -1.52 -8.06 -10.93
CA GLU A 35 -0.66 -8.86 -10.07
C GLU A 35 0.71 -9.22 -10.67
N LYS A 36 1.14 -8.57 -11.75
CA LYS A 36 2.45 -8.84 -12.39
C LYS A 36 3.64 -8.46 -11.50
N ARG A 37 3.39 -7.76 -10.38
CA ARG A 37 4.36 -7.36 -9.35
C ARG A 37 3.80 -7.60 -7.95
N GLY A 38 4.67 -7.87 -6.98
CA GLY A 38 4.25 -8.11 -5.59
C GLY A 38 3.52 -9.44 -5.41
N LYS A 39 3.93 -10.49 -6.12
CA LYS A 39 3.51 -11.88 -5.86
C LYS A 39 4.47 -12.53 -4.86
N GLY A 40 3.98 -13.55 -4.14
CA GLY A 40 4.80 -14.42 -3.30
C GLY A 40 5.06 -13.94 -1.88
N PHE A 41 4.34 -12.90 -1.42
CA PHE A 41 4.41 -12.44 -0.04
C PHE A 41 3.01 -12.29 0.53
N GLU A 42 2.72 -12.98 1.63
CA GLU A 42 1.49 -12.79 2.40
C GLU A 42 1.77 -11.84 3.57
N LEU A 43 0.92 -10.82 3.70
CA LEU A 43 0.99 -9.90 4.83
C LEU A 43 0.27 -10.54 6.01
N ASP A 44 0.89 -10.51 7.19
CA ASP A 44 0.16 -10.86 8.41
C ASP A 44 -0.99 -9.88 8.65
N GLU A 45 -2.01 -10.34 9.37
CA GLU A 45 -3.25 -9.59 9.59
C GLU A 45 -3.01 -8.18 10.17
N LYS A 46 -2.02 -8.03 11.06
CA LYS A 46 -1.71 -6.72 11.67
C LYS A 46 -1.06 -5.79 10.65
N ILE A 47 -0.14 -6.28 9.81
CA ILE A 47 0.43 -5.47 8.73
C ILE A 47 -0.61 -5.15 7.67
N TYR A 48 -1.49 -6.10 7.33
CA TYR A 48 -2.60 -5.84 6.40
C TYR A 48 -3.53 -4.75 6.92
N THR A 49 -3.85 -4.77 8.22
CA THR A 49 -4.64 -3.72 8.88
C THR A 49 -3.96 -2.36 8.76
N MET A 50 -2.65 -2.28 9.04
CA MET A 50 -1.88 -1.03 8.87
C MET A 50 -1.88 -0.53 7.43
N VAL A 51 -1.79 -1.43 6.45
CA VAL A 51 -1.88 -1.09 5.01
C VAL A 51 -3.25 -0.52 4.67
N ARG A 52 -4.33 -1.06 5.25
CA ARG A 52 -5.70 -0.56 5.03
C ARG A 52 -5.91 0.83 5.63
N GLU A 53 -5.45 1.06 6.85
CA GLU A 53 -5.46 2.39 7.48
C GLU A 53 -4.64 3.40 6.69
N SER A 54 -3.47 2.96 6.18
CA SER A 54 -2.61 3.78 5.34
C SER A 54 -3.32 4.19 4.05
N ALA A 55 -4.03 3.26 3.40
CA ALA A 55 -4.81 3.54 2.20
C ALA A 55 -5.95 4.54 2.48
N ASP A 56 -6.68 4.42 3.60
CA ASP A 56 -7.71 5.40 4.01
C ASP A 56 -7.11 6.80 4.20
N ARG A 57 -5.98 6.91 4.92
CA ARG A 57 -5.30 8.20 5.12
C ARG A 57 -4.81 8.82 3.82
N ILE A 58 -4.25 8.01 2.92
CA ILE A 58 -3.82 8.47 1.59
C ILE A 58 -5.04 8.94 0.78
N PHE A 59 -6.13 8.16 0.77
CA PHE A 59 -7.38 8.51 0.11
C PHE A 59 -7.95 9.84 0.61
N ARG A 60 -7.94 10.07 1.92
CA ARG A 60 -8.36 11.34 2.54
C ARG A 60 -7.36 12.49 2.37
N GLY A 61 -6.14 12.20 1.92
CA GLY A 61 -5.08 13.20 1.77
C GLY A 61 -4.45 13.64 3.08
N LEU A 62 -4.58 12.81 4.13
CA LEU A 62 -4.03 13.05 5.46
C LEU A 62 -2.56 12.61 5.58
N SER A 63 -2.07 11.78 4.65
CA SER A 63 -0.68 11.29 4.66
C SER A 63 -0.19 10.94 3.25
N SER A 64 1.13 10.89 3.09
CA SER A 64 1.80 10.46 1.87
C SER A 64 2.16 8.98 1.89
N ILE A 65 2.34 8.39 0.70
CA ILE A 65 2.74 6.99 0.57
C ILE A 65 4.07 6.71 1.26
N ASP A 66 5.06 7.61 1.14
CA ASP A 66 6.38 7.44 1.75
C ASP A 66 6.29 7.36 3.28
N SER A 67 5.47 8.24 3.87
CA SER A 67 5.27 8.29 5.32
C SER A 67 4.59 7.02 5.84
N GLU A 68 3.55 6.56 5.17
CA GLU A 68 2.83 5.35 5.59
C GLU A 68 3.67 4.07 5.36
N VAL A 69 4.38 3.97 4.23
CA VAL A 69 5.29 2.85 3.96
C VAL A 69 6.40 2.79 5.01
N CYS A 70 7.00 3.93 5.37
CA CYS A 70 8.02 3.97 6.42
C CYS A 70 7.51 3.46 7.77
N LYS A 71 6.29 3.84 8.17
CA LYS A 71 5.65 3.33 9.40
C LYS A 71 5.50 1.81 9.38
N ILE A 72 5.00 1.27 8.27
CA ILE A 72 4.85 -0.18 8.08
C ILE A 72 6.22 -0.87 8.13
N CYS A 73 7.22 -0.36 7.42
CA CYS A 73 8.57 -0.90 7.44
C CYS A 73 9.20 -0.91 8.84
N ASN A 74 8.97 0.14 9.64
CA ASN A 74 9.46 0.20 11.01
C ASN A 74 8.79 -0.84 11.92
N GLU A 75 7.48 -1.04 11.77
CA GLU A 75 6.78 -2.09 12.51
C GLU A 75 7.27 -3.49 12.11
N ILE A 76 7.48 -3.75 10.82
CA ILE A 76 8.04 -5.02 10.35
C ILE A 76 9.45 -5.23 10.93
N LYS A 77 10.32 -4.21 10.88
CA LYS A 77 11.67 -4.28 11.45
C LYS A 77 11.65 -4.56 12.95
N ARG A 78 10.78 -3.90 13.70
CA ARG A 78 10.62 -4.11 15.15
C ARG A 78 10.28 -5.57 15.46
N ARG A 79 9.33 -6.15 14.72
CA ARG A 79 8.94 -7.57 14.88
C ARG A 79 10.03 -8.55 14.45
N MET A 80 10.82 -8.23 13.43
CA MET A 80 11.96 -9.05 13.04
C MET A 80 13.10 -8.99 14.06
N GLY A 81 13.27 -7.86 14.76
CA GLY A 81 14.26 -7.69 15.82
C GLY A 81 13.92 -8.39 17.13
N GLU A 82 12.62 -8.60 17.42
CA GLU A 82 12.13 -9.30 18.63
C GLU A 82 12.26 -10.84 18.54
N LYS A 83 12.63 -11.39 17.38
CA LYS A 83 12.89 -12.83 17.20
C LYS A 83 14.33 -13.27 17.54
N LYS A 84 15.09 -12.45 18.26
CA LYS A 84 16.47 -12.75 18.69
C LYS A 84 16.54 -13.23 20.14
#